data_AF-A0A2T6GBJ3-F1
#
_entry.id   AF-A0A2T6GBJ3-F1
#
_cell.length_a   1.000
_cell.length_b   1.000
_cell.length_c   1.000
_cell.angle_alpha   90.00
_cell.angle_beta   90.00
_cell.angle_gamma   90.00
#
_symmetry.space_group_name_H-M   'P 1'
#
loop_
_entity.id
_entity.type
_entity.pdbx_description
1 polymer ?
#
loop_
_entity_poly.entity_id
_entity_poly.type
_entity_poly.pdbx_seq_one_letter_code
_entity_poly.pdbx_strand_id
1 'polypeptide(L)' 'MATAPATADSLTLPGFAKPIAKADVLSVLAFWGYGDSKAFIAESHSMSVKKVAAIIDAGSLVPQAWRAEAESRRRDWK' A
#
# COMPACT_ATOMS: atom_id res chain seq x y z
N MET A 1 14.76 -21.19 13.71
CA MET A 1 14.16 -20.93 12.38
C MET A 1 12.68 -20.64 12.61
N ALA A 2 12.29 -19.37 12.68
CA ALA A 2 10.88 -18.99 12.86
C ALA A 2 10.30 -18.70 11.48
N THR A 3 9.52 -19.64 10.95
CA THR A 3 8.68 -19.39 9.76
C THR A 3 7.58 -18.45 10.21
N ALA A 4 7.74 -17.16 9.92
CA ALA A 4 6.69 -16.16 10.11
C ALA A 4 5.43 -16.61 9.37
N PRO A 5 4.23 -16.41 9.93
CA PRO A 5 3.00 -16.82 9.30
C PRO A 5 2.90 -16.15 7.93
N ALA A 6 2.57 -16.94 6.91
CA ALA A 6 2.30 -16.50 5.54
C ALA A 6 1.16 -15.47 5.56
N THR A 7 1.52 -14.24 5.87
CA THR A 7 0.64 -13.08 5.85
C THR A 7 0.46 -12.80 4.38
N ALA A 8 -0.76 -12.89 3.85
CA ALA A 8 -1.02 -12.70 2.43
C ALA A 8 -0.23 -11.49 1.90
N ASP A 9 0.88 -11.69 1.20
CA ASP A 9 1.82 -10.61 0.86
C ASP A 9 1.31 -9.81 -0.34
N SER A 10 0.04 -9.99 -0.69
CA SER A 10 -0.58 -9.42 -1.87
C SER A 10 -2.07 -9.21 -1.66
N LEU A 11 -2.57 -8.06 -2.12
CA LEU A 11 -3.96 -7.66 -2.08
C LEU A 11 -4.52 -7.60 -3.50
N THR A 12 -5.60 -8.32 -3.74
CA THR A 12 -6.31 -8.25 -5.01
C THR A 12 -7.38 -7.17 -4.90
N LEU A 13 -7.25 -6.11 -5.70
CA LEU A 13 -8.22 -5.04 -5.75
C LEU A 13 -9.26 -5.28 -6.86
N PRO A 14 -10.53 -4.93 -6.64
CA PRO A 14 -11.53 -4.96 -7.71
C PRO A 14 -11.09 -4.03 -8.86
N GLY A 15 -11.00 -4.58 -10.07
CA GLY A 15 -10.48 -3.87 -11.25
C GLY A 15 -9.00 -4.11 -11.56
N PHE A 16 -8.26 -4.83 -10.71
CA PHE A 16 -6.90 -5.28 -10.97
C PHE A 16 -6.85 -6.79 -11.19
N ALA A 17 -6.43 -7.21 -12.39
CA ALA A 17 -6.20 -8.63 -12.70
C ALA A 17 -4.96 -9.20 -12.02
N LYS A 18 -4.00 -8.33 -11.63
CA LYS A 18 -2.78 -8.72 -10.92
C LYS A 18 -2.88 -8.32 -9.44
N PRO A 19 -2.52 -9.23 -8.53
CA PRO A 19 -2.46 -8.90 -7.11
C PRO A 19 -1.38 -7.83 -6.87
N ILE A 20 -1.67 -6.90 -5.96
CA ILE A 20 -0.78 -5.80 -5.58
C ILE A 20 0.03 -6.25 -4.37
N ALA A 21 1.35 -6.12 -4.41
CA ALA A 21 2.19 -6.48 -3.28
C ALA A 21 1.82 -5.66 -2.02
N LYS A 22 1.89 -6.30 -0.84
CA LYS A 22 1.68 -5.62 0.44
C LYS A 22 2.61 -4.41 0.56
N ALA A 23 3.88 -4.57 0.19
CA ALA A 23 4.87 -3.49 0.21
C ALA A 23 4.44 -2.24 -0.59
N ASP A 24 3.84 -2.43 -1.77
CA ASP A 24 3.29 -1.35 -2.59
C ASP A 24 2.14 -0.64 -1.85
N VAL A 25 1.19 -1.41 -1.30
CA VAL A 25 0.03 -0.87 -0.56
C VAL A 25 0.48 -0.05 0.63
N LEU A 26 1.41 -0.59 1.42
CA LEU A 26 1.96 0.08 2.61
C LEU A 26 2.63 1.40 2.23
N SER A 27 3.44 1.39 1.17
CA SER A 27 4.15 2.58 0.73
C SER A 27 3.16 3.65 0.26
N VAL A 28 2.20 3.26 -0.60
CA VAL A 28 1.17 4.18 -1.08
C VAL A 28 0.38 4.82 0.08
N LEU A 29 -0.02 4.03 1.08
CA LEU A 29 -0.74 4.54 2.25
C LEU A 29 0.13 5.45 3.13
N ALA A 30 1.41 5.10 3.32
CA ALA A 30 2.35 5.89 4.10
C ALA A 30 2.60 7.27 3.45
N PHE A 31 2.88 7.31 2.15
CA PHE A 31 3.07 8.55 1.38
C PHE A 31 1.77 9.36 1.26
N TRP A 32 0.64 8.70 1.00
CA TRP A 32 -0.66 9.38 0.97
C TRP A 32 -0.96 10.11 2.30
N GLY A 33 -0.60 9.49 3.42
CA GLY A 33 -0.71 10.11 4.74
C GLY A 33 0.17 11.36 4.92
N TYR A 34 1.30 11.46 4.23
CA TYR A 34 2.17 12.64 4.22
C TYR A 34 1.60 13.82 3.42
N GLY A 35 0.58 13.58 2.60
CA GLY A 35 -0.01 14.59 1.69
C GLY A 35 0.56 14.54 0.28
N ASP A 36 1.31 13.48 -0.06
CA ASP A 36 1.85 13.30 -1.40
C ASP A 36 0.75 13.10 -2.44
N SER A 37 1.00 13.62 -3.64
CA SER A 37 0.09 13.46 -4.77
C SER A 37 0.14 12.03 -5.33
N LYS A 38 -1.01 11.53 -5.79
CA LYS A 38 -1.11 10.19 -6.42
C LYS A 38 -0.10 9.98 -7.54
N ALA A 39 0.19 11.04 -8.31
CA ALA A 39 1.18 11.02 -9.39
C ALA A 39 2.61 10.85 -8.86
N PHE A 40 2.96 11.52 -7.77
CA PHE A 40 4.29 11.41 -7.15
C PHE A 40 4.53 10.00 -6.59
N ILE A 41 3.55 9.47 -5.87
CA ILE A 41 3.61 8.10 -5.33
C ILE A 41 3.72 7.07 -6.48
N ALA A 42 2.99 7.31 -7.57
CA ALA A 42 3.03 6.46 -8.75
C ALA A 42 4.41 6.46 -9.40
N GLU A 43 5.01 7.64 -9.58
CA GLU A 43 6.35 7.80 -10.13
C GLU A 43 7.42 7.19 -9.23
N SER A 44 7.39 7.51 -7.93
CA SER A 44 8.35 7.01 -6.94
C SER A 44 8.39 5.48 -6.85
N HIS A 45 7.25 4.82 -7.09
CA HIS A 45 7.14 3.36 -7.04
C HIS A 45 7.04 2.71 -8.42
N SER A 46 7.31 3.44 -9.51
CA SER A 46 7.21 2.94 -10.89
C SER A 46 5.90 2.18 -11.14
N MET A 47 4.78 2.72 -10.65
CA MET A 47 3.46 2.15 -10.79
C MET A 47 2.49 3.15 -11.43
N SER A 48 1.37 2.68 -11.96
CA SER A 48 0.41 3.58 -12.59
C SER A 48 -0.37 4.39 -11.56
N VAL A 49 -0.70 5.65 -11.89
CA VAL A 49 -1.58 6.50 -11.06
C VAL A 49 -2.93 5.83 -10.77
N LYS A 50 -3.46 5.06 -11.72
CA LYS A 50 -4.67 4.22 -11.52
C LYS A 50 -4.49 3.20 -10.39
N LYS A 51 -3.31 2.60 -10.25
CA LYS A 51 -2.98 1.62 -9.19
C LYS A 51 -2.97 2.31 -7.83
N VAL A 52 -2.28 3.45 -7.74
CA VAL A 52 -2.26 4.29 -6.53
C VAL A 52 -3.66 4.74 -6.13
N ALA A 53 -4.44 5.25 -7.08
CA ALA A 53 -5.81 5.66 -6.84
C ALA A 53 -6.68 4.51 -6.36
N ALA A 54 -6.55 3.32 -6.95
CA ALA A 54 -7.28 2.15 -6.53
C ALA A 54 -6.88 1.68 -5.13
N ILE A 55 -5.60 1.76 -4.76
CA ILE A 55 -5.16 1.42 -3.39
C ILE A 55 -5.76 2.38 -2.35
N ILE A 56 -5.77 3.67 -2.67
CA ILE A 56 -6.35 4.71 -1.79
C ILE A 56 -7.87 4.51 -1.66
N ASP A 57 -8.55 4.29 -2.78
CA ASP A 57 -10.01 4.06 -2.83
C ASP A 57 -10.40 2.75 -2.13
N ALA A 58 -9.63 1.70 -2.38
CA ALA A 58 -9.73 0.42 -1.71
C ALA A 58 -9.16 0.42 -0.29
N GLY A 59 -8.80 1.58 0.29
CA GLY A 59 -8.31 1.67 1.66
C GLY A 59 -9.23 0.98 2.68
N SER A 60 -10.53 0.90 2.40
CA SER A 60 -11.52 0.15 3.19
C SER A 60 -11.43 -1.38 3.04
N LEU A 61 -10.90 -1.87 1.91
CA LEU A 61 -10.60 -3.28 1.64
C LEU A 61 -9.21 -3.69 2.17
N VAL A 62 -8.32 -2.71 2.41
CA VAL A 62 -7.00 -2.96 2.99
C VAL A 62 -7.15 -3.39 4.47
N PRO A 63 -6.55 -4.52 4.88
CA PRO A 63 -6.60 -4.98 6.27
C PRO A 63 -6.12 -3.91 7.25
N GLN A 64 -6.80 -3.78 8.39
CA GLN A 64 -6.43 -2.81 9.43
C GLN A 64 -4.96 -2.98 9.89
N ALA A 65 -4.47 -4.22 9.95
CA ALA A 65 -3.07 -4.51 10.26
C ALA A 65 -2.10 -3.79 9.31
N TRP A 66 -2.40 -3.73 8.01
CA TRP A 66 -1.53 -3.07 7.03
C TRP A 66 -1.62 -1.56 7.13
N ARG A 67 -2.81 -1.01 7.44
CA ARG A 67 -2.97 0.43 7.67
C ARG A 67 -2.16 0.87 8.89
N ALA A 68 -2.20 0.10 9.98
CA ALA A 68 -1.38 0.33 11.16
C ALA A 68 0.12 0.21 10.85
N GLU A 69 0.52 -0.77 10.04
CA GLU A 69 1.91 -0.95 9.63
C GLU A 69 2.41 0.20 8.73
N ALA A 70 1.56 0.70 7.82
CA ALA A 70 1.85 1.87 6.99
C ALA A 70 2.01 3.14 7.84
N GLU A 71 1.15 3.34 8.85
CA GLU A 71 1.27 4.44 9.80
C GLU A 71 2.54 4.32 10.67
N SER A 72 2.89 3.10 11.08
CA SER A 72 4.12 2.84 11.83
C SER A 72 5.37 3.13 10.98
N ARG A 73 5.38 2.72 9.71
CA ARG A 73 6.45 3.09 8.76
C ARG A 73 6.53 4.58 8.53
N ARG A 74 5.38 5.24 8.38
CA ARG A 74 5.31 6.70 8.26
C ARG A 74 5.95 7.41 9.45
N ARG A 75 5.71 6.91 10.67
CA ARG A 75 6.33 7.43 11.90
C ARG A 75 7.83 7.19 11.96
N ASP A 76 8.29 6.04 11.47
CA ASP A 76 9.71 5.68 11.40
C ASP A 76 10.49 6.56 10.39
N TRP A 77 9.81 7.07 9.36
CA TRP A 77 10.40 8.00 8.39
C TRP A 77 10.58 9.44 8.89
N LYS A 78 10.21 9.73 10.14
CA LYS A 78 10.28 11.06 10.76
C LYS A 78 11.43 11.15 11.76
#